data_AF-J1JDY0-F1
#
_entry.id   AF-J1JDY0-F1
#
_cell.length_a   1.000
_cell.length_b   1.000
_cell.length_c   1.000
_cell.angle_alpha   90.00
_cell.angle_beta   90.00
_cell.angle_gamma   90.00
#
_symmetry.space_group_name_H-M   'P 1'
#
loop_
_entity.id
_entity.type
_entity.pdbx_description
1 polymer ?
#
loop_
_entity_poly.entity_id
_entity_poly.type
_entity_poly.pdbx_seq_one_letter_code
_entity_poly.pdbx_strand_id
1 'polypeptide(L)'
;PVEVGGSYEAFQFRNIMRICAALNMPYAVVTGDVTRGNFSNVRTSIIQFRRHVKQWREHIIAFQFNRIIWERFVEMAVLVKCVNLPSWEENPLPWLQCESFAPPLEMIDPNKDISAEKEEIRAGLKTRRMALAERGFDIDSIHAELEEEHTDARARGLSFDTDMAAPSGETTHSTDSDPSETYESNQGSEAHKNGE
;
A
#
# COMPACT_ATOMS: atom_id res chain seq x y z
N PRO A 1 22.05 9.24 -39.08
CA PRO A 1 23.09 8.19 -38.89
C PRO A 1 22.79 6.99 -39.80
N VAL A 2 23.78 6.50 -40.56
CA VAL A 2 23.61 5.53 -41.66
C VAL A 2 23.78 4.05 -41.23
N GLU A 3 23.72 3.75 -39.94
CA GLU A 3 23.54 2.38 -39.43
C GLU A 3 22.13 2.22 -38.88
N VAL A 4 21.29 1.46 -39.58
CA VAL A 4 19.84 1.37 -39.29
C VAL A 4 19.46 0.06 -38.60
N GLY A 5 20.36 -0.92 -38.50
CA GLY A 5 20.04 -2.26 -37.99
C GLY A 5 20.16 -2.42 -36.48
N GLY A 6 21.34 -2.12 -35.90
CA GLY A 6 21.65 -2.48 -34.51
C GLY A 6 21.63 -1.34 -33.49
N SER A 7 21.81 -0.08 -33.92
CA SER A 7 21.95 1.06 -33.00
C SER A 7 20.63 1.81 -32.73
N TYR A 8 19.58 1.53 -33.51
CA TYR A 8 18.31 2.24 -33.42
C TYR A 8 17.60 1.99 -32.08
N GLU A 9 17.58 0.74 -31.61
CA GLU A 9 16.97 0.36 -30.34
C GLU A 9 17.64 1.08 -29.16
N ALA A 10 18.97 1.11 -29.12
CA ALA A 10 19.72 1.81 -28.08
C ALA A 10 19.47 3.32 -28.11
N PHE A 11 19.37 3.93 -29.30
CA PHE A 11 19.00 5.34 -29.45
C PHE A 11 17.58 5.61 -28.92
N GLN A 12 16.60 4.80 -29.32
CA GLN A 12 15.22 4.94 -28.85
C GLN A 12 15.13 4.79 -27.33
N PHE A 13 15.77 3.76 -26.77
CA PHE A 13 15.85 3.53 -25.33
C PHE A 13 16.39 4.76 -24.59
N ARG A 14 17.48 5.37 -25.06
CA ARG A 14 18.06 6.57 -24.42
C ARG A 14 17.15 7.79 -24.53
N ASN A 15 16.41 7.96 -25.62
CA ASN A 15 15.43 9.04 -25.74
C ASN A 15 14.25 8.85 -24.78
N ILE A 16 13.71 7.63 -24.68
CA ILE A 16 12.65 7.31 -23.74
C ILE A 16 13.13 7.54 -22.30
N MET A 17 14.35 7.15 -21.95
CA MET A 17 14.92 7.42 -20.62
C MET A 17 15.01 8.93 -20.30
N ARG A 18 15.30 9.79 -21.28
CA ARG A 18 15.26 11.25 -21.09
C ARG A 18 13.84 11.75 -20.81
N ILE A 19 12.84 11.22 -21.52
CA ILE A 19 11.43 11.54 -21.28
C ILE A 19 11.00 11.08 -19.88
N CYS A 20 11.36 9.86 -19.49
CA CYS A 20 11.09 9.32 -18.17
C CYS A 20 11.68 10.20 -17.05
N ALA A 21 12.93 10.67 -17.23
CA ALA A 21 13.57 11.59 -16.30
C ALA A 21 12.85 12.94 -16.21
N ALA A 22 12.35 13.47 -17.33
CA ALA A 22 11.59 14.73 -17.35
C ALA A 22 10.22 14.61 -16.68
N LEU A 23 9.55 13.46 -16.84
CA LEU A 23 8.25 13.17 -16.22
C LEU A 23 8.35 12.70 -14.77
N ASN A 24 9.56 12.39 -14.29
CA ASN A 24 9.79 11.73 -13.00
C ASN A 24 9.01 10.42 -12.86
N MET A 25 8.93 9.67 -13.96
CA MET A 25 8.23 8.39 -14.06
C MET A 25 9.23 7.28 -14.46
N PRO A 26 9.15 6.08 -13.87
CA PRO A 26 10.07 5.01 -14.20
C PRO A 26 9.76 4.40 -15.57
N TYR A 27 10.80 3.95 -16.28
CA TYR A 27 10.71 3.38 -17.63
C TYR A 27 9.64 2.29 -17.74
N ALA A 28 9.62 1.36 -16.78
CA ALA A 28 8.66 0.25 -16.76
C ALA A 28 7.20 0.73 -16.71
N VAL A 29 6.92 1.86 -16.05
CA VAL A 29 5.56 2.42 -15.98
C VAL A 29 5.22 3.19 -17.25
N VAL A 30 6.19 3.92 -17.83
CA VAL A 30 5.96 4.71 -19.05
C VAL A 30 5.81 3.82 -20.28
N THR A 31 6.58 2.74 -20.38
CA THR A 31 6.64 1.89 -21.57
C THR A 31 5.93 0.55 -21.43
N GLY A 32 5.69 0.08 -20.21
CA GLY A 32 5.23 -1.28 -19.95
C GLY A 32 6.31 -2.36 -20.17
N ASP A 33 7.52 -1.98 -20.60
CA ASP A 33 8.62 -2.91 -20.86
C ASP A 33 9.47 -3.11 -19.60
N VAL A 34 9.51 -4.36 -19.13
CA VAL A 34 10.30 -4.79 -17.96
C VAL A 34 11.50 -5.66 -18.34
N THR A 35 11.71 -5.93 -19.63
CA THR A 35 12.72 -6.89 -20.11
C THR A 35 14.15 -6.51 -19.72
N ARG A 36 14.44 -5.20 -19.63
CA ARG A 36 15.76 -4.66 -19.28
C ARG A 36 16.00 -4.50 -17.78
N GLY A 37 14.99 -4.74 -16.94
CA GLY A 37 15.04 -4.49 -15.51
C GLY A 37 15.07 -5.77 -14.68
N ASN A 38 15.99 -5.85 -13.72
CA ASN A 38 15.89 -6.85 -12.65
C ASN A 38 14.69 -6.52 -11.75
N PHE A 39 13.99 -7.54 -11.24
CA PHE A 39 12.85 -7.42 -10.34
C PHE A 39 13.08 -6.40 -9.21
N SER A 40 14.24 -6.45 -8.55
CA SER A 40 14.58 -5.52 -7.46
C SER A 40 14.63 -4.05 -7.91
N ASN A 41 15.22 -3.79 -9.08
CA ASN A 41 15.34 -2.43 -9.62
C ASN A 41 13.99 -1.89 -10.08
N VAL A 42 13.19 -2.72 -10.76
CA VAL A 42 11.84 -2.36 -11.20
C VAL A 42 10.96 -2.06 -9.98
N ARG A 43 10.96 -2.96 -8.98
CA ARG A 43 10.23 -2.77 -7.71
C ARG A 43 10.62 -1.46 -7.03
N THR A 44 11.91 -1.22 -6.86
CA THR A 44 12.41 0.00 -6.19
C THR A 44 11.96 1.26 -6.93
N SER A 45 12.02 1.25 -8.26
CA SER A 45 11.61 2.39 -9.09
C SER A 45 10.10 2.67 -8.98
N ILE A 46 9.26 1.63 -8.93
CA ILE A 46 7.81 1.75 -8.76
C ILE A 46 7.47 2.27 -7.35
N ILE A 47 8.17 1.81 -6.32
CA ILE A 47 7.98 2.29 -4.94
C ILE A 47 8.30 3.79 -4.84
N GLN A 48 9.43 4.24 -5.43
CA GLN A 48 9.79 5.66 -5.45
C GLN A 48 8.73 6.51 -6.15
N PHE A 49 8.24 6.05 -7.31
CA PHE A 49 7.18 6.72 -8.04
C PHE A 49 5.87 6.80 -7.23
N ARG A 50 5.43 5.67 -6.66
CA ARG A 50 4.24 5.61 -5.78
C ARG A 50 4.36 6.56 -4.59
N ARG A 51 5.55 6.68 -3.99
CA ARG A 51 5.80 7.63 -2.90
C ARG A 51 5.66 9.08 -3.36
N HIS A 52 6.11 9.41 -4.57
CA HIS A 52 5.93 10.74 -5.15
C HIS A 52 4.44 11.05 -5.38
N VAL A 53 3.71 10.13 -6.01
CA VAL A 53 2.25 10.27 -6.22
C VAL A 53 1.52 10.43 -4.89
N LYS A 54 1.89 9.66 -3.86
CA LYS A 54 1.34 9.78 -2.50
C LYS A 54 1.54 11.20 -1.95
N GLN A 55 2.73 11.78 -2.07
CA GLN A 55 2.98 13.16 -1.63
C GLN A 55 2.06 14.17 -2.32
N TRP A 56 1.91 14.09 -3.65
CA TRP A 56 0.99 14.95 -4.40
C TRP A 56 -0.45 14.78 -3.92
N ARG A 57 -0.90 13.54 -3.75
CA ARG A 57 -2.25 13.23 -3.27
C ARG A 57 -2.50 13.82 -1.88
N GLU A 58 -1.61 13.60 -0.91
CA GLU A 58 -1.81 14.12 0.45
C GLU A 58 -1.75 15.65 0.49
N HIS A 59 -0.79 16.26 -0.21
CA HIS A 59 -0.60 17.71 -0.15
C HIS A 59 -1.61 18.50 -0.97
N ILE A 60 -2.12 17.97 -2.07
CA ILE A 60 -3.02 18.70 -2.96
C ILE A 60 -4.44 18.21 -2.78
N ILE A 61 -4.69 16.92 -2.99
CA ILE A 61 -6.05 16.39 -2.96
C ILE A 61 -6.58 16.37 -1.52
N ALA A 62 -5.85 15.80 -0.57
CA ALA A 62 -6.34 15.75 0.81
C ALA A 62 -6.32 17.15 1.47
N PHE A 63 -5.17 17.82 1.46
CA PHE A 63 -5.01 19.07 2.21
C PHE A 63 -5.64 20.30 1.54
N GLN A 64 -5.44 20.51 0.24
CA GLN A 64 -5.93 21.72 -0.44
C GLN A 64 -7.36 21.58 -0.97
N PHE A 65 -7.82 20.36 -1.28
CA PHE A 65 -9.13 20.16 -1.92
C PHE A 65 -10.16 19.56 -0.96
N ASN A 66 -9.95 18.34 -0.49
CA ASN A 66 -10.92 17.61 0.33
C ASN A 66 -11.26 18.36 1.61
N ARG A 67 -10.26 18.93 2.30
CA ARG A 67 -10.48 19.69 3.53
C ARG A 67 -11.39 20.90 3.33
N ILE A 68 -11.17 21.67 2.26
CA ILE A 68 -11.97 22.87 1.95
C ILE A 68 -13.41 22.45 1.62
N ILE A 69 -13.57 21.39 0.83
CA ILE A 69 -14.90 20.88 0.47
C ILE A 69 -15.65 20.40 1.71
N TRP A 70 -14.97 19.64 2.58
CA TRP A 70 -15.57 19.15 3.82
C TRP A 70 -16.04 20.29 4.70
N GLU A 71 -15.21 21.30 4.91
CA GLU A 71 -15.55 22.47 5.70
C GLU A 71 -16.81 23.16 5.18
N ARG A 72 -16.85 23.43 3.86
CA ARG A 72 -18.03 24.04 3.23
C ARG A 72 -19.27 23.16 3.29
N PHE A 73 -19.10 21.85 3.15
CA PHE A 73 -20.21 20.90 3.24
C PHE A 73 -20.84 20.92 4.64
N VAL A 74 -20.02 20.84 5.70
CA VAL A 74 -20.49 20.85 7.09
C VAL A 74 -21.15 22.19 7.44
N GLU A 75 -20.53 23.32 7.07
CA GLU A 75 -21.10 24.65 7.28
C GLU A 75 -22.50 24.77 6.65
N MET A 76 -22.64 24.35 5.40
CA MET A 76 -23.92 24.41 4.69
C MET A 76 -24.96 23.47 5.29
N ALA A 77 -24.56 22.27 5.73
CA ALA A 77 -25.46 21.32 6.39
C ALA A 77 -26.03 21.88 7.71
N VAL A 78 -25.23 22.61 8.47
CA VAL A 78 -25.67 23.30 9.69
C VAL A 78 -26.57 24.49 9.34
N LEU A 79 -26.20 25.32 8.36
CA LEU A 79 -26.97 26.50 7.93
C LEU A 79 -28.39 26.14 7.46
N VAL A 80 -28.53 25.05 6.70
CA VAL A 80 -29.83 24.55 6.21
C VAL A 80 -30.58 23.75 7.29
N LYS A 81 -29.98 23.55 8.48
CA LYS A 81 -30.53 22.79 9.61
C LYS A 81 -30.77 21.31 9.29
N CYS A 82 -29.98 20.73 8.39
CA CYS A 82 -30.00 19.28 8.13
C CYS A 82 -29.32 18.50 9.27
N VAL A 83 -28.35 19.10 9.94
CA VAL A 83 -27.61 18.51 11.07
C VAL A 83 -27.54 19.51 12.20
N ASN A 84 -27.70 19.04 13.44
CA ASN A 84 -27.50 19.85 14.65
C ASN A 84 -26.24 19.36 15.37
N LEU A 85 -25.19 20.18 15.37
CA LEU A 85 -23.89 19.85 15.95
C LEU A 85 -23.73 20.55 17.31
N PRO A 86 -23.47 19.80 18.41
CA PRO A 86 -23.20 20.39 19.72
C PRO A 86 -22.05 21.39 19.71
N SER A 87 -22.21 22.50 20.44
CA SER A 87 -21.20 23.58 20.57
C SER A 87 -20.65 24.13 19.25
N TRP A 88 -21.41 24.03 18.15
CA TRP A 88 -20.98 24.55 16.84
C TRP A 88 -20.64 26.05 16.87
N GLU A 89 -21.47 26.85 17.53
CA GLU A 89 -21.27 28.30 17.65
C GLU A 89 -20.07 28.66 18.55
N GLU A 90 -19.72 27.79 19.50
CA GLU A 90 -18.60 28.02 20.43
C GLU A 90 -17.26 27.55 19.84
N ASN A 91 -17.25 26.34 19.26
CA ASN A 91 -16.06 25.73 18.69
C ASN A 91 -16.41 24.72 17.56
N PRO A 92 -16.38 25.14 16.30
CA PRO A 92 -16.69 24.25 15.17
C PRO A 92 -15.53 23.30 14.82
N LEU A 93 -14.31 23.54 15.32
CA LEU A 93 -13.09 22.82 14.90
C LEU A 93 -13.19 21.29 15.01
N PRO A 94 -13.75 20.68 16.08
CA PRO A 94 -13.85 19.22 16.18
C PRO A 94 -14.67 18.58 15.06
N TRP A 95 -15.65 19.31 14.52
CA TRP A 95 -16.53 18.84 13.44
C TRP A 95 -15.95 19.11 12.05
N LEU A 96 -15.10 20.13 11.94
CA LEU A 96 -14.40 20.48 10.71
C LEU A 96 -13.14 19.63 10.47
N GLN A 97 -12.64 18.96 11.50
CA GLN A 97 -11.55 18.00 11.37
C GLN A 97 -12.03 16.80 10.56
N CYS A 98 -11.34 16.54 9.45
CA CYS A 98 -11.58 15.39 8.60
C CYS A 98 -10.25 14.73 8.28
N GLU A 99 -10.23 13.41 8.35
CA GLU A 99 -9.13 12.59 7.87
C GLU A 99 -9.51 12.03 6.49
N SER A 100 -8.67 12.31 5.50
CA SER A 100 -8.87 11.83 4.15
C SER A 100 -8.08 10.55 3.96
N PHE A 101 -8.77 9.41 3.94
CA PHE A 101 -8.16 8.13 3.59
C PHE A 101 -8.21 7.92 2.09
N ALA A 102 -7.09 7.48 1.53
CA ALA A 102 -7.03 7.01 0.16
C ALA A 102 -6.85 5.49 0.16
N PRO A 103 -7.39 4.79 -0.85
CA PRO A 103 -7.22 3.35 -0.97
C PRO A 103 -5.73 2.94 -0.91
N PRO A 104 -5.43 1.76 -0.35
CA PRO A 104 -4.06 1.31 -0.25
C PRO A 104 -3.56 0.99 -1.65
N LEU A 105 -2.26 1.21 -1.87
CA LEU A 105 -1.63 0.74 -3.09
C LEU A 105 -1.52 -0.78 -3.04
N GLU A 106 -1.68 -1.41 -4.20
CA GLU A 106 -1.54 -2.87 -4.30
C GLU A 106 -0.18 -3.31 -3.76
N MET A 107 -0.23 -4.28 -2.85
CA MET A 107 0.93 -4.89 -2.22
C MET A 107 1.81 -5.52 -3.29
N ILE A 108 3.11 -5.28 -3.21
CA ILE A 108 4.05 -5.87 -4.17
C ILE A 108 4.37 -7.31 -3.75
N ASP A 109 4.41 -7.56 -2.44
CA ASP A 109 4.57 -8.89 -1.86
C ASP A 109 3.56 -9.02 -0.72
N PRO A 110 2.35 -9.55 -0.99
CA PRO A 110 1.26 -9.58 -0.02
C PRO A 110 1.64 -10.26 1.30
N ASN A 111 2.43 -11.34 1.25
CA ASN A 111 2.79 -12.10 2.45
C ASN A 111 3.69 -11.28 3.38
N LYS A 112 4.69 -10.60 2.81
CA LYS A 112 5.60 -9.75 3.59
C LYS A 112 4.89 -8.49 4.07
N ASP A 113 4.13 -7.83 3.20
CA ASP A 113 3.44 -6.57 3.52
C ASP A 113 2.36 -6.78 4.60
N ILE A 114 1.58 -7.88 4.55
CA ILE A 114 0.59 -8.22 5.60
C ILE A 114 1.29 -8.58 6.91
N SER A 115 2.39 -9.32 6.87
CA SER A 115 3.13 -9.71 8.08
C SER A 115 3.70 -8.48 8.79
N ALA A 116 4.26 -7.54 8.02
CA ALA A 116 4.73 -6.26 8.53
C ALA A 116 3.59 -5.44 9.14
N GLU A 117 2.43 -5.35 8.49
CA GLU A 117 1.28 -4.62 9.02
C GLU A 117 0.75 -5.23 10.33
N LYS A 118 0.72 -6.57 10.45
CA LYS A 118 0.38 -7.25 11.71
C LYS A 118 1.38 -6.91 12.82
N GLU A 119 2.66 -6.83 12.49
CA GLU A 119 3.71 -6.45 13.43
C GLU A 119 3.61 -4.98 13.87
N GLU A 120 3.32 -4.06 12.95
CA GLU A 120 3.07 -2.64 13.27
C GLU A 120 1.89 -2.47 14.22
N ILE A 121 0.82 -3.23 14.03
CA ILE A 121 -0.35 -3.23 14.94
C ILE A 121 0.04 -3.77 16.32
N ARG A 122 0.80 -4.88 16.38
CA ARG A 122 1.28 -5.44 17.64
C ARG A 122 2.23 -4.50 18.38
N ALA A 123 3.07 -3.77 17.65
CA ALA A 123 3.98 -2.77 18.19
C ALA A 123 3.26 -1.48 18.64
N GLY A 124 1.96 -1.33 18.37
CA GLY A 124 1.20 -0.14 18.70
C GLY A 124 1.48 1.07 17.81
N LEU A 125 2.17 0.87 16.68
CA LEU A 125 2.47 1.93 15.71
C LEU A 125 1.27 2.23 14.79
N LYS A 126 0.41 1.23 14.57
CA LYS A 126 -0.79 1.33 13.73
C LYS A 126 -2.00 0.74 14.45
N THR A 127 -3.15 1.39 14.35
CA THR A 127 -4.39 0.84 14.93
C THR A 127 -5.12 -0.04 13.91
N ARG A 128 -5.91 -1.02 14.40
CA ARG A 128 -6.77 -1.84 13.53
C ARG A 128 -7.78 -0.98 12.75
N ARG A 129 -8.31 0.09 13.38
CA ARG A 129 -9.22 1.04 12.71
C ARG A 129 -8.52 1.71 11.53
N MET A 130 -7.31 2.20 11.71
CA MET A 130 -6.53 2.82 10.64
C MET A 130 -6.24 1.83 9.50
N ALA A 131 -5.85 0.59 9.81
CA ALA A 131 -5.60 -0.45 8.82
C ALA A 131 -6.84 -0.83 7.98
N LEU A 132 -8.04 -0.81 8.58
CA LEU A 132 -9.31 -1.06 7.88
C LEU A 132 -9.77 0.18 7.08
N ALA A 133 -9.66 1.37 7.68
CA ALA A 133 -10.02 2.63 7.04
C ALA A 133 -9.18 2.90 5.79
N GLU A 134 -7.88 2.57 5.80
CA GLU A 134 -7.02 2.64 4.62
C GLU A 134 -7.54 1.78 3.47
N ARG A 135 -8.21 0.66 3.76
CA ARG A 135 -8.84 -0.23 2.77
C ARG A 135 -10.26 0.22 2.37
N GLY A 136 -10.76 1.30 2.96
CA GLY A 136 -12.11 1.82 2.72
C GLY A 136 -13.20 1.12 3.53
N PHE A 137 -12.84 0.34 4.55
CA PHE A 137 -13.80 -0.34 5.42
C PHE A 137 -14.00 0.42 6.73
N ASP A 138 -15.25 0.50 7.16
CA ASP A 138 -15.59 0.96 8.50
C ASP A 138 -15.43 -0.18 9.51
N ILE A 139 -14.83 0.12 10.65
CA ILE A 139 -14.53 -0.89 11.68
C ILE A 139 -15.81 -1.43 12.33
N ASP A 140 -16.83 -0.58 12.49
CA ASP A 140 -18.07 -0.97 13.15
C ASP A 140 -18.87 -1.95 12.26
N SER A 141 -18.89 -1.72 10.94
CA SER A 141 -19.43 -2.69 9.96
C SER A 141 -18.71 -4.03 10.03
N ILE A 142 -17.37 -4.02 10.03
CA ILE A 142 -16.57 -5.25 10.10
C ILE A 142 -16.79 -5.99 11.41
N HIS A 143 -16.98 -5.29 12.53
CA HIS A 143 -17.26 -5.91 13.82
C HIS A 143 -18.64 -6.56 13.85
N ALA A 144 -19.65 -5.91 13.27
CA ALA A 144 -20.99 -6.47 13.14
C ALA A 144 -21.01 -7.73 12.27
N GLU A 145 -20.33 -7.70 11.11
CA GLU A 145 -20.18 -8.87 10.24
C GLU A 145 -19.47 -10.02 10.95
N LEU A 146 -18.37 -9.73 11.66
CA LEU A 146 -17.64 -10.74 12.43
C LEU A 146 -18.49 -11.38 13.54
N GLU A 147 -19.34 -10.58 14.21
CA GLU A 147 -20.26 -11.09 15.24
C GLU A 147 -21.34 -12.01 14.65
N GLU A 148 -21.89 -11.64 13.50
CA GLU A 148 -22.86 -12.46 12.75
C GLU A 148 -22.22 -13.77 12.29
N GLU A 149 -21.03 -13.71 11.69
CA GLU A 149 -20.25 -14.88 11.26
C GLU A 149 -19.96 -15.82 12.43
N HIS A 150 -19.49 -15.29 13.56
CA HIS A 150 -19.21 -16.10 14.75
C HIS A 150 -20.49 -16.75 15.31
N THR A 151 -21.63 -16.08 15.21
CA THR A 151 -22.92 -16.62 15.69
C THR A 151 -23.46 -17.71 14.76
N ASP A 152 -23.37 -17.51 13.45
CA ASP A 152 -23.76 -18.51 12.45
C ASP A 152 -22.83 -19.74 12.48
N ALA A 153 -21.52 -19.53 12.60
CA ALA A 153 -20.54 -20.59 12.72
C ALA A 153 -20.82 -21.49 13.94
N ARG A 154 -21.10 -20.89 15.10
CA ARG A 154 -21.50 -21.63 16.32
C ARG A 154 -22.82 -22.38 16.12
N ALA A 155 -23.80 -21.79 15.45
CA ALA A 155 -25.08 -22.44 15.18
C ALA A 155 -24.94 -23.64 14.24
N ARG A 156 -24.01 -23.56 13.29
CA ARG A 156 -23.75 -24.61 12.28
C ARG A 156 -22.67 -25.61 12.69
N GLY A 157 -21.98 -25.38 13.81
CA GLY A 157 -20.87 -26.23 14.26
C GLY A 157 -19.63 -26.12 13.36
N LEU A 158 -19.42 -24.98 12.70
CA LEU A 158 -18.23 -24.67 11.93
C LEU A 158 -17.13 -24.13 12.85
N SER A 159 -15.88 -24.54 12.62
CA SER A 159 -14.71 -24.06 13.37
C SER A 159 -13.65 -23.54 12.41
N PHE A 160 -13.13 -22.34 12.66
CA PHE A 160 -12.07 -21.73 11.86
C PHE A 160 -10.79 -21.52 12.68
N ASP A 161 -9.63 -21.49 12.02
CA ASP A 161 -8.34 -21.22 12.66
C ASP A 161 -8.28 -19.84 13.35
N THR A 162 -9.18 -18.92 12.98
CA THR A 162 -9.34 -17.59 13.57
C THR A 162 -10.05 -17.60 14.92
N ASP A 163 -10.76 -18.67 15.27
CA ASP A 163 -11.64 -18.77 16.44
C ASP A 163 -10.88 -19.13 17.73
N MET A 164 -9.55 -18.93 17.75
CA MET A 164 -8.71 -19.27 18.89
C MET A 164 -9.16 -18.52 20.14
N ALA A 165 -9.97 -19.21 20.94
CA ALA A 165 -10.26 -18.89 22.32
C ALA A 165 -8.94 -18.82 23.10
N ALA A 166 -8.92 -17.97 24.14
CA ALA A 166 -7.79 -17.75 25.05
C ALA A 166 -6.94 -19.02 25.28
N PRO A 167 -5.60 -18.90 25.34
CA PRO A 167 -4.69 -20.04 25.23
C PRO A 167 -4.89 -21.00 26.40
N SER A 168 -5.59 -22.10 26.15
CA SER A 168 -5.47 -23.31 26.94
C SER A 168 -4.22 -24.05 26.46
N GLY A 169 -3.12 -23.90 27.21
CA GLY A 169 -2.05 -24.88 27.39
C GLY A 169 -1.32 -25.41 26.14
N GLU A 170 -0.05 -25.04 26.03
CA GLU A 170 1.05 -25.78 25.38
C GLU A 170 0.84 -26.31 23.95
N THR A 171 1.53 -25.67 23.01
CA THR A 171 2.08 -26.39 21.86
C THR A 171 3.54 -26.01 21.70
N THR A 172 4.39 -26.93 22.13
CA THR A 172 5.82 -27.03 21.86
C THR A 172 6.07 -27.48 20.43
N HIS A 173 7.26 -27.14 19.93
CA HIS A 173 7.89 -27.46 18.63
C HIS A 173 7.50 -26.58 17.44
N SER A 174 8.42 -26.12 16.59
CA SER A 174 9.86 -26.43 16.44
C SER A 174 10.49 -25.33 15.59
N THR A 175 11.75 -25.00 15.90
CA THR A 175 12.68 -24.30 15.01
C THR A 175 12.66 -24.94 13.62
N ASP A 176 12.34 -24.18 12.58
CA ASP A 176 12.86 -24.49 11.26
C ASP A 176 13.06 -23.24 10.38
N SER A 177 14.29 -23.16 9.89
CA SER A 177 14.84 -22.46 8.72
C SER A 177 14.37 -21.03 8.38
N ASP A 178 15.28 -20.11 8.65
CA ASP A 178 15.43 -18.82 7.98
C ASP A 178 15.65 -19.02 6.46
N PRO A 179 14.76 -18.56 5.56
CA PRO A 179 15.04 -18.53 4.12
C PRO A 179 15.73 -17.20 3.78
N SER A 180 16.84 -16.89 4.44
CA SER A 180 17.68 -15.73 4.12
C SER A 180 18.95 -16.10 3.37
N GLU A 181 19.06 -17.27 2.74
CA GLU A 181 20.23 -17.65 1.94
C GLU A 181 19.84 -18.43 0.67
N THR A 182 19.25 -17.77 -0.34
CA THR A 182 19.26 -18.32 -1.71
C THR A 182 19.17 -17.29 -2.83
N TYR A 183 19.63 -16.05 -2.61
CA TYR A 183 19.67 -15.03 -3.68
C TYR A 183 21.08 -14.63 -4.15
N GLU A 184 22.15 -15.30 -3.68
CA GLU A 184 23.53 -15.02 -4.13
C GLU A 184 24.22 -16.16 -4.91
N SER A 185 23.55 -17.28 -5.19
CA SER A 185 24.15 -18.32 -6.05
C SER A 185 23.67 -18.21 -7.50
N ASN A 186 24.09 -17.12 -8.18
CA ASN A 186 24.22 -17.15 -9.64
C ASN A 186 25.21 -16.08 -10.18
N GLN A 187 26.24 -15.77 -9.40
CA GLN A 187 27.44 -15.11 -9.92
C GLN A 187 28.60 -16.10 -9.88
N GLY A 188 28.69 -16.91 -10.92
CA GLY A 188 29.81 -17.81 -11.10
C GLY A 188 29.80 -18.44 -12.48
N SER A 189 30.80 -18.08 -13.27
CA SER A 189 31.31 -18.77 -14.46
C SER A 189 30.56 -18.58 -15.78
N GLU A 190 30.98 -17.58 -16.55
CA GLU A 190 31.39 -17.78 -17.94
C GLU A 190 32.27 -16.61 -18.44
N ALA A 191 33.30 -16.96 -19.21
CA ALA A 191 34.21 -16.09 -19.99
C ALA A 191 35.37 -15.36 -19.27
N HIS A 192 36.41 -16.12 -18.91
CA HIS A 192 37.78 -15.77 -19.31
C HIS A 192 38.62 -17.05 -19.49
N LYS A 193 38.43 -17.72 -20.63
CA LYS A 193 39.48 -18.53 -21.25
C LYS A 193 39.74 -17.92 -22.62
N ASN A 194 40.92 -17.35 -22.77
CA ASN A 194 41.78 -17.47 -23.94
C ASN A 194 43.11 -16.79 -23.58
N GLY A 195 44.11 -17.63 -23.30
CA GLY A 195 45.50 -17.26 -23.44
C GLY A 195 46.02 -17.99 -24.67
N GLU A 196 46.53 -17.23 -25.64
CA GLU A 196 47.81 -17.39 -26.32
C GLU A 196 48.13 -16.08 -27.06
#